data_AF-A0A7V7X0U4-F1
#
_entry.id   AF-A0A7V7X0U4-F1
#
_cell.length_a   1.000
_cell.length_b   1.000
_cell.length_c   1.000
_cell.angle_alpha   90.00
_cell.angle_beta   90.00
_cell.angle_gamma   90.00
#
_symmetry.space_group_name_H-M   'P 1'
#
loop_
_entity.id
_entity.type
_entity.pdbx_description
1 polymer ?
#
loop_
_entity_poly.entity_id
_entity_poly.type
_entity_poly.pdbx_seq_one_letter_code
_entity_poly.pdbx_strand_id
1 'polypeptide(L)'
;MKSLVKANVLKTNGLIVALIMLVAFSACDKKNGSTAPGSSLSMKVDMSAFAKTAADTVILSSAKVLLKNIKFKTDVEDSLDYKVGPFIVNLDMNGGVTQIAATDIPNGIYDEIKFKIHKPEDDEAVSDTDFVAGASSDQRFSVVIRGTYNGTPFLYRSKKDIEQELEINPPLVVTDSTNDVNATMLVAPAGWFMKDGLYLDPMNESNRSDIDDNIKKSFKKAMKDNDHDGEENDDDDDQDEDDNH
;
A
#
# COMPACT_ATOMS: atom_id res chain seq x y z
N MET A 1 43.17 -21.98 75.81
CA MET A 1 42.69 -22.65 74.60
C MET A 1 43.39 -22.02 73.39
N LYS A 2 43.92 -22.87 72.50
CA LYS A 2 44.21 -22.71 71.04
C LYS A 2 43.86 -21.34 70.42
N SER A 3 44.51 -20.75 69.41
CA SER A 3 45.64 -21.06 68.52
C SER A 3 45.54 -20.03 67.37
N LEU A 4 46.68 -19.50 66.91
CA LEU A 4 47.03 -19.11 65.52
C LEU A 4 46.11 -18.26 64.64
N VAL A 5 46.63 -17.08 64.29
CA VAL A 5 46.89 -16.51 62.94
C VAL A 5 46.18 -17.14 61.72
N LYS A 6 45.57 -16.28 60.89
CA LYS A 6 45.52 -16.23 59.39
C LYS A 6 44.24 -15.50 58.98
N ALA A 7 44.09 -14.81 57.85
CA ALA A 7 44.95 -14.33 56.78
C ALA A 7 44.03 -13.39 55.95
N ASN A 8 44.59 -12.33 55.37
CA ASN A 8 43.90 -11.54 54.34
C ASN A 8 43.66 -12.43 53.12
N VAL A 9 42.40 -12.54 52.68
CA VAL A 9 42.04 -13.22 51.43
C VAL A 9 41.46 -12.18 50.48
N LEU A 10 42.25 -11.89 49.46
CA LEU A 10 41.87 -11.21 48.22
C LEU A 10 40.79 -12.06 47.52
N LYS A 11 39.69 -11.43 47.08
CA LYS A 11 38.77 -12.06 46.11
C LYS A 11 38.54 -11.15 44.91
N THR A 12 39.11 -11.60 43.82
CA THR A 12 38.98 -11.16 42.42
C THR A 12 37.63 -11.60 41.87
N ASN A 13 36.81 -10.67 41.38
CA ASN A 13 35.70 -10.92 40.45
C ASN A 13 35.88 -9.86 39.33
N GLY A 14 36.26 -10.18 38.10
CA GLY A 14 35.58 -11.10 37.18
C GLY A 14 34.68 -10.27 36.24
N LEU A 15 35.28 -9.46 35.37
CA LEU A 15 34.56 -8.64 34.38
C LEU A 15 34.09 -9.57 33.24
N ILE A 16 32.81 -9.95 33.24
CA ILE A 16 32.20 -10.71 32.15
C ILE A 16 31.83 -9.72 31.05
N VAL A 17 32.55 -9.79 29.92
CA VAL A 17 32.21 -9.12 28.67
C VAL A 17 31.10 -9.93 27.99
N ALA A 18 29.87 -9.42 28.01
CA ALA A 18 28.77 -9.97 27.22
C ALA A 18 28.80 -9.36 25.82
N LEU A 19 29.39 -10.09 24.86
CA LEU A 19 29.33 -9.77 23.44
C LEU A 19 27.95 -10.20 22.92
N ILE A 20 27.00 -9.26 22.84
CA ILE A 20 25.70 -9.49 22.22
C ILE A 20 25.90 -9.49 20.70
N MET A 21 26.02 -10.68 20.09
CA MET A 21 25.84 -10.83 18.65
C MET A 21 24.36 -10.58 18.32
N LEU A 22 24.07 -9.43 17.69
CA LEU A 22 22.83 -9.26 16.93
C LEU A 22 22.87 -10.23 15.75
N VAL A 23 22.08 -11.30 15.82
CA VAL A 23 21.77 -12.12 14.65
C VAL A 23 20.60 -11.45 13.95
N ALA A 24 20.89 -10.65 12.92
CA ALA A 24 19.88 -10.15 12.00
C ALA A 24 19.41 -11.33 11.14
N PHE A 25 18.25 -11.90 11.45
CA PHE A 25 17.58 -12.83 10.55
C PHE A 25 16.94 -12.02 9.41
N SER A 26 17.74 -11.68 8.39
CA SER A 26 17.23 -11.38 7.06
C SER A 26 16.80 -12.70 6.42
N ALA A 27 15.56 -13.11 6.67
CA ALA A 27 14.89 -14.11 5.83
C ALA A 27 14.45 -13.42 4.52
N CYS A 28 15.42 -13.05 3.67
CA CYS A 28 15.15 -12.87 2.26
C CYS A 28 15.13 -14.26 1.63
N ASP A 29 13.96 -14.73 1.21
CA ASP A 29 13.86 -15.75 0.18
C ASP A 29 14.40 -15.12 -1.11
N LYS A 30 15.73 -15.14 -1.29
CA LYS A 30 16.39 -14.60 -2.49
C LYS A 30 16.14 -15.56 -3.65
N LYS A 31 15.18 -15.23 -4.51
CA LYS A 31 15.20 -15.70 -5.89
C LYS A 31 16.21 -14.84 -6.67
N ASN A 32 17.13 -15.50 -7.36
CA ASN A 32 18.21 -14.90 -8.15
C ASN A 32 17.66 -14.21 -9.40
N GLY A 33 17.03 -13.05 -9.24
CA GLY A 33 16.74 -12.11 -10.33
C GLY A 33 17.57 -10.86 -10.13
N SER A 34 18.17 -10.32 -11.20
CA SER A 34 18.66 -8.96 -11.19
C SER A 34 17.48 -8.01 -11.08
N THR A 35 17.63 -6.90 -10.34
CA THR A 35 16.56 -5.93 -10.07
C THR A 35 16.89 -4.63 -10.78
N ALA A 36 15.90 -3.97 -11.39
CA ALA A 36 16.09 -2.67 -12.02
C ALA A 36 16.11 -1.55 -10.97
N PRO A 37 17.24 -0.83 -10.80
CA PRO A 37 17.32 0.32 -9.90
C PRO A 37 16.34 1.42 -10.32
N GLY A 38 15.64 2.02 -9.36
CA GLY A 38 14.69 3.12 -9.62
C GLY A 38 13.25 2.67 -9.90
N SER A 39 12.97 1.36 -9.83
CA SER A 39 11.59 0.88 -9.93
C SER A 39 10.75 1.35 -8.73
N SER A 40 9.49 1.71 -8.95
CA SER A 40 8.59 2.21 -7.90
C SER A 40 7.12 1.88 -8.13
N LEU A 41 6.34 2.04 -7.08
CA LEU A 41 4.90 1.86 -7.07
C LEU A 41 4.23 3.12 -6.54
N SER A 42 3.18 3.56 -7.21
CA SER A 42 2.42 4.76 -6.86
C SER A 42 0.91 4.49 -6.88
N MET A 43 0.13 5.45 -6.36
CA MET A 43 -1.32 5.46 -6.44
C MET A 43 -1.82 6.86 -6.79
N LYS A 44 -2.79 6.94 -7.69
CA LYS A 44 -3.46 8.21 -8.07
C LYS A 44 -4.96 8.09 -7.89
N VAL A 45 -5.55 9.20 -7.45
CA VAL A 45 -6.99 9.35 -7.33
C VAL A 45 -7.56 9.76 -8.67
N ASP A 46 -8.52 8.98 -9.18
CA ASP A 46 -9.31 9.33 -10.35
C ASP A 46 -10.32 10.44 -9.98
N MET A 47 -10.05 11.63 -10.49
CA MET A 47 -10.85 12.84 -10.25
C MET A 47 -12.05 12.98 -11.19
N SER A 48 -12.17 12.15 -12.23
CA SER A 48 -13.21 12.28 -13.26
C SER A 48 -14.64 12.24 -12.69
N ALA A 49 -14.83 11.54 -11.57
CA ALA A 49 -16.11 11.38 -10.90
C ALA A 49 -16.35 12.40 -9.75
N PHE A 50 -15.37 13.20 -9.36
CA PHE A 50 -15.51 14.23 -8.31
C PHE A 50 -16.20 15.51 -8.80
N ALA A 51 -17.06 15.42 -9.82
CA ALA A 51 -17.75 16.59 -10.39
C ALA A 51 -18.39 17.43 -9.28
N LYS A 52 -17.70 18.53 -8.91
CA LYS A 52 -18.10 19.50 -7.89
C LYS A 52 -19.42 20.11 -8.33
N THR A 53 -20.52 19.58 -7.82
CA THR A 53 -21.78 20.31 -7.86
C THR A 53 -21.87 21.07 -6.55
N ALA A 54 -22.39 22.30 -6.57
CA ALA A 54 -22.36 23.22 -5.42
C ALA A 54 -23.21 22.78 -4.20
N ALA A 55 -23.61 21.51 -4.13
CA ALA A 55 -24.34 20.85 -3.06
C ALA A 55 -23.67 19.52 -2.67
N ASP A 56 -22.33 19.47 -2.64
CA ASP A 56 -21.55 18.26 -2.30
C ASP A 56 -21.97 17.77 -0.91
N THR A 57 -22.89 16.81 -0.90
CA THR A 57 -23.46 16.22 0.31
C THR A 57 -22.38 15.45 1.05
N VAL A 58 -21.41 14.88 0.33
CA VAL A 58 -20.20 14.26 0.89
C VAL A 58 -18.99 15.00 0.35
N ILE A 59 -18.15 15.53 1.25
CA ILE A 59 -16.84 16.11 0.91
C ILE A 59 -15.78 15.31 1.63
N LEU A 60 -14.85 14.70 0.88
CA LEU A 60 -13.73 13.97 1.45
C LEU A 60 -12.56 14.92 1.70
N SER A 61 -11.97 14.82 2.89
CA SER A 61 -10.82 15.64 3.31
C SER A 61 -9.53 14.83 3.41
N SER A 62 -9.64 13.55 3.77
CA SER A 62 -8.51 12.62 3.79
C SER A 62 -9.01 11.19 3.65
N ALA A 63 -8.25 10.37 2.94
CA ALA A 63 -8.44 8.93 2.93
C ALA A 63 -7.09 8.23 3.10
N LYS A 64 -7.02 7.30 4.04
CA LYS A 64 -5.87 6.44 4.28
C LYS A 64 -6.26 4.99 4.04
N VAL A 65 -5.38 4.25 3.36
CA VAL A 65 -5.58 2.82 3.06
C VAL A 65 -4.36 2.05 3.55
N LEU A 66 -4.58 0.99 4.33
CA LEU A 66 -3.50 0.07 4.71
C LEU A 66 -3.43 -1.06 3.69
N LEU A 67 -2.34 -1.09 2.93
CA LEU A 67 -2.08 -2.11 1.93
C LEU A 67 -1.11 -3.16 2.48
N LYS A 68 -1.34 -4.42 2.13
CA LYS A 68 -0.45 -5.54 2.46
C LYS A 68 -0.43 -6.54 1.32
N ASN A 69 0.61 -7.37 1.28
CA ASN A 69 0.77 -8.43 0.29
C ASN A 69 0.69 -7.92 -1.15
N ILE A 70 1.27 -6.77 -1.44
CA ILE A 70 1.35 -6.27 -2.82
C ILE A 70 2.29 -7.21 -3.58
N LYS A 71 1.81 -7.80 -4.66
CA LYS A 71 2.49 -8.78 -5.48
C LYS A 71 2.39 -8.37 -6.94
N PHE A 72 3.53 -8.36 -7.62
CA PHE A 72 3.59 -8.32 -9.08
C PHE A 72 3.63 -9.76 -9.59
N LYS A 73 2.65 -10.13 -10.41
CA LYS A 73 2.51 -11.48 -10.97
C LYS A 73 2.87 -11.49 -12.44
N THR A 74 3.28 -12.66 -12.92
CA THR A 74 3.58 -12.93 -14.32
C THR A 74 2.69 -14.06 -14.83
N ASP A 75 2.25 -13.99 -16.07
CA ASP A 75 1.51 -15.07 -16.76
C ASP A 75 2.20 -16.44 -16.82
N VAL A 76 3.53 -16.46 -16.74
CA VAL A 76 4.30 -17.63 -17.17
C VAL A 76 4.64 -18.56 -16.01
N GLU A 77 4.88 -18.04 -14.79
CA GLU A 77 4.99 -18.84 -13.55
C GLU A 77 4.72 -18.04 -12.26
N ASP A 78 3.78 -18.53 -11.41
CA ASP A 78 3.49 -18.04 -10.04
C ASP A 78 4.73 -18.00 -9.11
N SER A 79 5.83 -18.65 -9.51
CA SER A 79 7.06 -18.74 -8.73
C SER A 79 7.87 -17.43 -8.75
N LEU A 80 7.42 -16.36 -9.43
CA LEU A 80 8.11 -15.06 -9.46
C LEU A 80 7.43 -13.94 -8.67
N ASP A 81 6.38 -14.25 -7.89
CA ASP A 81 5.68 -13.29 -7.04
C ASP A 81 6.66 -12.45 -6.18
N TYR A 82 6.85 -11.19 -6.55
CA TYR A 82 7.62 -10.25 -5.76
C TYR A 82 6.70 -9.51 -4.80
N LYS A 83 6.92 -9.71 -3.49
CA LYS A 83 6.03 -9.21 -2.44
C LYS A 83 6.62 -8.01 -1.70
N VAL A 84 5.85 -6.92 -1.61
CA VAL A 84 6.21 -5.71 -0.85
C VAL A 84 5.11 -5.29 0.13
N GLY A 85 5.48 -4.43 1.08
CA GLY A 85 4.60 -3.89 2.13
C GLY A 85 4.70 -4.63 3.47
N PRO A 86 3.88 -4.25 4.47
CA PRO A 86 2.70 -3.39 4.38
C PRO A 86 3.02 -1.88 4.25
N PHE A 87 2.09 -1.11 3.69
CA PHE A 87 2.19 0.34 3.52
C PHE A 87 0.89 1.04 3.92
N ILE A 88 1.02 2.20 4.56
CA ILE A 88 -0.10 3.13 4.73
C ILE A 88 -0.01 4.15 3.60
N VAL A 89 -1.03 4.16 2.74
CA VAL A 89 -1.13 5.10 1.63
C VAL A 89 -2.09 6.21 2.01
N ASN A 90 -1.60 7.45 2.03
CA ASN A 90 -2.44 8.64 2.18
C ASN A 90 -2.81 9.11 0.78
N LEU A 91 -4.06 8.92 0.38
CA LEU A 91 -4.52 9.32 -0.94
C LEU A 91 -4.53 10.85 -1.07
N ASP A 92 -4.02 11.37 -2.18
CA ASP A 92 -4.16 12.80 -2.50
C ASP A 92 -5.57 13.09 -3.03
N MET A 93 -6.42 13.66 -2.17
CA MET A 93 -7.79 14.04 -2.52
C MET A 93 -7.88 15.15 -3.59
N ASN A 94 -6.76 15.75 -3.99
CA ASN A 94 -6.70 16.71 -5.09
C ASN A 94 -6.33 16.06 -6.44
N GLY A 95 -6.10 14.74 -6.47
CA GLY A 95 -5.79 14.00 -7.70
C GLY A 95 -4.30 13.84 -7.99
N GLY A 96 -3.41 14.23 -7.09
CA GLY A 96 -1.98 14.03 -7.23
C GLY A 96 -1.55 12.57 -7.12
N VAL A 97 -0.35 12.26 -7.63
CA VAL A 97 0.28 10.95 -7.53
C VAL A 97 0.92 10.80 -6.15
N THR A 98 0.58 9.72 -5.45
CA THR A 98 1.17 9.36 -4.16
C THR A 98 2.14 8.20 -4.35
N GLN A 99 3.44 8.44 -4.19
CA GLN A 99 4.43 7.36 -4.19
C GLN A 99 4.26 6.47 -2.95
N ILE A 100 4.10 5.16 -3.15
CA ILE A 100 3.95 4.18 -2.07
C ILE A 100 5.32 3.71 -1.60
N ALA A 101 6.17 3.30 -2.55
CA ALA A 101 7.52 2.85 -2.27
C ALA A 101 8.41 2.89 -3.51
N ALA A 102 9.70 3.15 -3.31
CA ALA A 102 10.74 2.73 -4.24
C ALA A 102 11.01 1.25 -3.96
N THR A 103 10.76 0.40 -4.93
CA THR A 103 10.85 -1.06 -4.79
C THR A 103 11.71 -1.56 -5.93
N ASP A 104 12.85 -2.17 -5.65
CA ASP A 104 13.69 -2.82 -6.66
C ASP A 104 12.95 -4.04 -7.23
N ILE A 105 11.95 -3.79 -8.09
CA ILE A 105 11.14 -4.83 -8.72
C ILE A 105 12.11 -5.71 -9.54
N PRO A 106 12.10 -7.03 -9.35
CA PRO A 106 12.94 -7.93 -10.14
C PRO A 106 12.65 -7.83 -11.63
N ASN A 107 13.63 -8.18 -12.45
CA ASN A 107 13.41 -8.28 -13.89
C ASN A 107 12.32 -9.30 -14.20
N GLY A 108 11.40 -8.92 -15.08
CA GLY A 108 10.22 -9.70 -15.39
C GLY A 108 9.25 -8.93 -16.28
N ILE A 109 8.22 -9.64 -16.73
CA ILE A 109 7.06 -9.07 -17.43
C ILE A 109 5.88 -9.32 -16.53
N TYR A 110 5.27 -8.25 -16.03
CA TYR A 110 4.19 -8.31 -15.06
C TYR A 110 2.92 -7.73 -15.64
N ASP A 111 1.84 -8.50 -15.56
CA ASP A 111 0.54 -8.20 -16.15
C ASP A 111 -0.55 -8.02 -15.07
N GLU A 112 -0.24 -8.32 -13.81
CA GLU A 112 -1.15 -8.08 -12.68
C GLU A 112 -0.43 -7.54 -11.43
N ILE A 113 -1.14 -6.66 -10.70
CA ILE A 113 -0.84 -6.30 -9.31
C ILE A 113 -1.93 -6.86 -8.41
N LYS A 114 -1.55 -7.77 -7.52
CA LYS A 114 -2.43 -8.32 -6.48
C LYS A 114 -2.08 -7.77 -5.12
N PHE A 115 -3.07 -7.32 -4.35
CA PHE A 115 -2.83 -6.79 -3.00
C PHE A 115 -4.03 -6.98 -2.08
N LYS A 116 -3.84 -6.69 -0.80
CA LYS A 116 -4.89 -6.70 0.22
C LYS A 116 -5.03 -5.32 0.84
N ILE A 117 -6.25 -4.78 0.85
CA ILE A 117 -6.65 -3.72 1.77
C ILE A 117 -6.86 -4.40 3.13
N HIS A 118 -5.91 -4.18 4.03
CA HIS A 118 -5.66 -5.06 5.16
C HIS A 118 -6.13 -4.44 6.47
N LYS A 119 -6.92 -5.20 7.23
CA LYS A 119 -7.20 -4.90 8.63
C LYS A 119 -6.12 -5.57 9.48
N PRO A 120 -5.38 -4.81 10.32
CA PRO A 120 -4.35 -5.38 11.19
C PRO A 120 -4.88 -6.51 12.07
N GLU A 121 -4.04 -7.52 12.29
CA GLU A 121 -4.31 -8.56 13.29
C GLU A 121 -3.90 -8.09 14.68
N ASP A 122 -4.27 -8.85 15.72
CA ASP A 122 -4.07 -8.45 17.12
C ASP A 122 -2.59 -8.30 17.51
N ASP A 123 -1.72 -9.10 16.91
CA ASP A 123 -0.27 -9.12 17.09
C ASP A 123 0.50 -8.24 16.08
N GLU A 124 -0.22 -7.62 15.14
CA GLU A 124 0.38 -6.74 14.14
C GLU A 124 0.55 -5.32 14.67
N ALA A 125 1.79 -4.86 14.72
CA ALA A 125 2.12 -3.49 15.04
C ALA A 125 1.89 -2.58 13.82
N VAL A 126 1.04 -1.57 13.99
CA VAL A 126 0.81 -0.51 12.99
C VAL A 126 1.16 0.82 13.63
N SER A 127 1.99 1.61 12.94
CA SER A 127 2.52 2.87 13.45
C SER A 127 1.48 3.99 13.52
N ASP A 128 0.47 3.95 12.65
CA ASP A 128 -0.60 4.95 12.62
C ASP A 128 -1.80 4.49 13.47
N THR A 129 -2.06 5.26 14.54
CA THR A 129 -3.14 5.01 15.48
C THR A 129 -4.54 5.14 14.86
N ASP A 130 -4.67 5.75 13.67
CA ASP A 130 -5.95 5.82 12.96
C ASP A 130 -6.49 4.41 12.61
N PHE A 131 -5.59 3.45 12.40
CA PHE A 131 -5.93 2.07 12.07
C PHE A 131 -6.07 1.15 13.29
N VAL A 132 -5.69 1.63 14.49
CA VAL A 132 -5.73 0.85 15.74
C VAL A 132 -6.25 1.73 16.88
N ALA A 133 -7.53 1.57 17.23
CA ALA A 133 -8.16 2.25 18.37
C ALA A 133 -8.08 1.46 19.68
N GLY A 134 -7.64 0.20 19.62
CA GLY A 134 -7.49 -0.66 20.79
C GLY A 134 -6.98 -2.04 20.42
N ALA A 135 -6.90 -2.94 21.40
CA ALA A 135 -6.26 -4.24 21.22
C ALA A 135 -7.12 -5.25 20.46
N SER A 136 -8.45 -5.12 20.53
CA SER A 136 -9.41 -6.05 19.93
C SER A 136 -9.58 -5.85 18.42
N SER A 137 -9.83 -6.93 17.70
CA SER A 137 -9.96 -6.94 16.23
C SER A 137 -11.05 -6.02 15.68
N ASP A 138 -12.10 -5.73 16.45
CA ASP A 138 -13.17 -4.80 16.09
C ASP A 138 -12.77 -3.32 16.25
N GLN A 139 -11.61 -3.05 16.85
CA GLN A 139 -11.00 -1.74 17.00
C GLN A 139 -9.84 -1.52 16.03
N ARG A 140 -9.72 -2.39 15.02
CA ARG A 140 -8.71 -2.34 13.96
C ARG A 140 -9.38 -2.10 12.62
N PHE A 141 -8.73 -1.34 11.76
CA PHE A 141 -9.33 -0.81 10.54
C PHE A 141 -8.40 -0.98 9.35
N SER A 142 -8.97 -1.03 8.15
CA SER A 142 -8.22 -1.19 6.89
C SER A 142 -8.26 0.06 6.02
N VAL A 143 -9.27 0.91 6.23
CA VAL A 143 -9.46 2.19 5.55
C VAL A 143 -9.95 3.20 6.57
N VAL A 144 -9.40 4.42 6.52
CA VAL A 144 -9.78 5.54 7.38
C VAL A 144 -10.09 6.75 6.51
N ILE A 145 -11.33 7.24 6.57
CA ILE A 145 -11.82 8.34 5.73
C ILE A 145 -12.37 9.43 6.64
N ARG A 146 -11.97 10.68 6.37
CA ARG A 146 -12.50 11.87 7.03
C ARG A 146 -13.13 12.77 6.01
N GLY A 147 -14.22 13.42 6.40
CA GLY A 147 -14.92 14.34 5.52
C GLY A 147 -16.08 15.03 6.22
N THR A 148 -16.98 15.60 5.43
CA THR A 148 -18.26 16.12 5.91
C THR A 148 -19.41 15.50 5.14
N TYR A 149 -20.49 15.16 5.85
CA TYR A 149 -21.78 14.77 5.29
C TYR A 149 -22.81 15.86 5.63
N ASN A 150 -23.38 16.53 4.64
CA ASN A 150 -24.27 17.70 4.84
C ASN A 150 -23.65 18.74 5.80
N GLY A 151 -22.36 19.02 5.65
CA GLY A 151 -21.60 19.94 6.51
C GLY A 151 -21.23 19.39 7.90
N THR A 152 -21.71 18.21 8.29
CA THR A 152 -21.35 17.57 9.57
C THR A 152 -20.11 16.72 9.40
N PRO A 153 -19.03 16.92 10.19
CA PRO A 153 -17.83 16.09 10.11
C PRO A 153 -18.11 14.62 10.41
N PHE A 154 -17.50 13.73 9.64
CA PHE A 154 -17.55 12.29 9.88
C PHE A 154 -16.15 11.66 9.86
N LEU A 155 -16.03 10.52 10.54
CA LEU A 155 -14.90 9.60 10.48
C LEU A 155 -15.45 8.22 10.14
N TYR A 156 -15.24 7.78 8.91
CA TYR A 156 -15.58 6.43 8.48
C TYR A 156 -14.34 5.54 8.62
N ARG A 157 -14.52 4.35 9.19
CA ARG A 157 -13.46 3.35 9.29
C ARG A 157 -13.97 1.99 8.81
N SER A 158 -13.35 1.45 7.77
CA SER A 158 -13.66 0.09 7.31
C SER A 158 -12.96 -0.93 8.19
N LYS A 159 -13.65 -2.05 8.47
CA LYS A 159 -13.08 -3.21 9.19
C LYS A 159 -12.87 -4.40 8.25
N LYS A 160 -13.03 -4.18 6.93
CA LYS A 160 -13.00 -5.27 5.95
C LYS A 160 -11.59 -5.54 5.51
N ASP A 161 -11.26 -6.82 5.45
CA ASP A 161 -10.16 -7.33 4.66
C ASP A 161 -10.64 -7.55 3.24
N ILE A 162 -9.98 -6.91 2.27
CA ILE A 162 -10.40 -6.94 0.86
C ILE A 162 -9.20 -7.32 0.02
N GLU A 163 -9.32 -8.41 -0.74
CA GLU A 163 -8.35 -8.80 -1.76
C GLU A 163 -8.68 -8.10 -3.08
N GLN A 164 -7.65 -7.58 -3.74
CA GLN A 164 -7.72 -6.85 -5.00
C GLN A 164 -6.71 -7.43 -5.98
N GLU A 165 -7.10 -7.44 -7.25
CA GLU A 165 -6.29 -7.88 -8.37
C GLU A 165 -6.56 -6.88 -9.49
N LEU A 166 -5.51 -6.22 -9.97
CA LEU A 166 -5.58 -5.19 -11.00
C LEU A 166 -4.72 -5.65 -12.18
N GLU A 167 -5.33 -5.72 -13.35
CA GLU A 167 -4.61 -5.94 -14.60
C GLU A 167 -3.74 -4.71 -14.91
N ILE A 168 -2.58 -4.97 -15.50
CA ILE A 168 -1.65 -4.01 -16.10
C ILE A 168 -1.62 -4.29 -17.60
N ASN A 169 -2.17 -3.37 -18.38
CA ASN A 169 -2.17 -3.47 -19.82
C ASN A 169 -1.80 -2.10 -20.40
N PRO A 170 -0.70 -1.97 -21.17
CA PRO A 170 0.26 -3.04 -21.53
C PRO A 170 1.07 -3.55 -20.31
N PRO A 171 1.60 -4.80 -20.34
CA PRO A 171 2.36 -5.36 -19.23
C PRO A 171 3.59 -4.51 -18.84
N LEU A 172 3.92 -4.48 -17.55
CA LEU A 172 5.10 -3.83 -17.01
C LEU A 172 6.35 -4.67 -17.32
N VAL A 173 7.24 -4.16 -18.17
CA VAL A 173 8.50 -4.82 -18.55
C VAL A 173 9.68 -4.23 -17.76
N VAL A 174 10.27 -5.05 -16.89
CA VAL A 174 11.42 -4.69 -16.05
C VAL A 174 12.67 -5.42 -16.54
N THR A 175 13.72 -4.67 -16.87
CA THR A 175 15.00 -5.21 -17.38
C THR A 175 16.19 -4.52 -16.71
N ASP A 176 17.38 -5.11 -16.81
CA ASP A 176 18.64 -4.51 -16.32
C ASP A 176 18.99 -3.16 -16.95
N SER A 177 18.43 -2.87 -18.12
CA SER A 177 18.62 -1.60 -18.82
C SER A 177 17.53 -0.57 -18.54
N THR A 178 16.44 -0.95 -17.88
CA THR A 178 15.35 -0.02 -17.60
C THR A 178 15.72 0.86 -16.41
N ASN A 179 15.86 2.15 -16.64
CA ASN A 179 15.99 3.15 -15.58
C ASN A 179 14.59 3.75 -15.37
N ASP A 180 14.16 3.86 -14.12
CA ASP A 180 12.89 4.49 -13.71
C ASP A 180 11.63 3.81 -14.30
N VAL A 181 11.27 2.66 -13.73
CA VAL A 181 10.00 1.99 -13.99
C VAL A 181 9.01 2.36 -12.89
N ASN A 182 7.80 2.78 -13.24
CA ASN A 182 6.76 2.95 -12.24
C ASN A 182 5.41 2.40 -12.68
N ALA A 183 4.75 1.76 -11.72
CA ALA A 183 3.37 1.32 -11.86
C ALA A 183 2.48 2.20 -10.98
N THR A 184 1.40 2.72 -11.55
CA THR A 184 0.45 3.58 -10.86
C THR A 184 -0.90 2.87 -10.76
N MET A 185 -1.38 2.70 -9.53
CA MET A 185 -2.72 2.16 -9.26
C MET A 185 -3.75 3.29 -9.23
N LEU A 186 -4.86 3.12 -9.94
CA LEU A 186 -5.98 4.07 -9.91
C LEU A 186 -7.06 3.68 -8.91
N VAL A 187 -7.46 4.65 -8.09
CA VAL A 187 -8.58 4.53 -7.14
C VAL A 187 -9.60 5.64 -7.38
N ALA A 188 -10.90 5.30 -7.38
CA ALA A 188 -12.00 6.24 -7.63
C ALA A 188 -12.89 6.46 -6.39
N PRO A 189 -12.49 7.34 -5.45
CA PRO A 189 -13.19 7.55 -4.18
C PRO A 189 -14.55 8.27 -4.28
N ALA A 190 -14.84 8.95 -5.39
CA ALA A 190 -16.09 9.70 -5.57
C ALA A 190 -17.36 8.84 -5.37
N GLY A 191 -17.29 7.54 -5.72
CA GLY A 191 -18.41 6.60 -5.59
C GLY A 191 -18.52 5.90 -4.24
N TRP A 192 -17.59 6.10 -3.29
CA TRP A 192 -17.56 5.34 -2.03
C TRP A 192 -18.84 5.48 -1.21
N PHE A 193 -19.41 6.68 -1.16
CA PHE A 193 -20.60 7.00 -0.38
C PHE A 193 -21.84 7.17 -1.26
N MET A 194 -21.95 6.45 -2.37
CA MET A 194 -23.07 6.56 -3.30
C MET A 194 -23.72 5.20 -3.57
N LYS A 195 -25.05 5.18 -3.64
CA LYS A 195 -25.84 4.01 -4.04
C LYS A 195 -27.06 4.47 -4.82
N ASP A 196 -27.25 3.93 -6.02
CA ASP A 196 -28.38 4.25 -6.90
C ASP A 196 -28.54 5.76 -7.14
N GLY A 197 -27.41 6.48 -7.24
CA GLY A 197 -27.38 7.94 -7.43
C GLY A 197 -27.64 8.78 -6.17
N LEU A 198 -27.83 8.15 -5.01
CA LEU A 198 -28.06 8.83 -3.73
C LEU A 198 -26.83 8.71 -2.81
N TYR A 199 -26.56 9.77 -2.05
CA TYR A 199 -25.48 9.75 -1.06
C TYR A 199 -25.89 8.98 0.19
N LEU A 200 -25.03 8.03 0.57
CA LEU A 200 -25.09 7.29 1.81
C LEU A 200 -24.53 8.13 2.95
N ASP A 201 -25.27 8.25 4.05
CA ASP A 201 -24.76 8.83 5.29
C ASP A 201 -23.64 7.93 5.86
N PRO A 202 -22.38 8.41 5.98
CA PRO A 202 -21.27 7.65 6.53
C PRO A 202 -21.42 7.28 8.02
N MET A 203 -22.28 8.01 8.74
CA MET A 203 -22.52 7.82 10.18
C MET A 203 -23.65 6.81 10.44
N ASN A 204 -24.40 6.41 9.41
CA ASN A 204 -25.44 5.40 9.53
C ASN A 204 -24.86 3.99 9.32
N GLU A 205 -24.89 3.19 10.39
CA GLU A 205 -24.38 1.81 10.41
C GLU A 205 -25.02 0.91 9.34
N SER A 206 -26.26 1.15 8.92
CA SER A 206 -26.91 0.35 7.87
C SER A 206 -26.24 0.49 6.50
N ASN A 207 -25.53 1.60 6.28
CA ASN A 207 -24.87 1.90 5.00
C ASN A 207 -23.47 1.28 4.90
N ARG A 208 -22.88 0.78 6.00
CA ARG A 208 -21.47 0.36 6.02
C ARG A 208 -21.15 -0.74 5.02
N SER A 209 -22.05 -1.70 4.82
CA SER A 209 -21.82 -2.78 3.84
C SER A 209 -21.74 -2.23 2.41
N ASP A 210 -22.65 -1.32 2.05
CA ASP A 210 -22.65 -0.70 0.72
C ASP A 210 -21.39 0.15 0.51
N ILE A 211 -20.98 0.92 1.54
CA ILE A 211 -19.76 1.74 1.49
C ILE A 211 -18.51 0.86 1.34
N ASP A 212 -18.39 -0.21 2.13
CA ASP A 212 -17.28 -1.15 2.03
C ASP A 212 -17.20 -1.82 0.64
N ASP A 213 -18.35 -2.20 0.07
CA ASP A 213 -18.43 -2.78 -1.26
C ASP A 213 -18.07 -1.76 -2.36
N ASN A 214 -18.44 -0.49 -2.18
CA ASN A 214 -18.05 0.58 -3.08
C ASN A 214 -16.54 0.86 -3.02
N ILE A 215 -15.95 0.86 -1.82
CA ILE A 215 -14.49 0.97 -1.64
C ILE A 215 -13.80 -0.17 -2.38
N LYS A 216 -14.27 -1.42 -2.20
CA LYS A 216 -13.75 -2.58 -2.94
C LYS A 216 -13.79 -2.37 -4.46
N LYS A 217 -14.90 -1.87 -5.00
CA LYS A 217 -15.08 -1.68 -6.46
C LYS A 217 -14.36 -0.47 -7.03
N SER A 218 -13.74 0.37 -6.18
CA SER A 218 -13.15 1.64 -6.59
C SER A 218 -11.73 1.54 -7.15
N PHE A 219 -11.04 0.44 -6.89
CA PHE A 219 -9.73 0.18 -7.49
C PHE A 219 -9.97 -0.39 -8.88
N LYS A 220 -9.54 0.33 -9.92
CA LYS A 220 -9.99 0.09 -11.30
C LYS A 220 -8.98 -0.61 -12.17
N LYS A 221 -7.75 -0.07 -12.22
CA LYS A 221 -6.66 -0.55 -13.05
C LYS A 221 -5.32 -0.18 -12.42
N ALA A 222 -4.28 -0.87 -12.85
CA ALA A 222 -2.90 -0.43 -12.71
C ALA A 222 -2.34 -0.12 -14.10
N MET A 223 -1.43 0.83 -14.20
CA MET A 223 -0.84 1.25 -15.48
C MET A 223 0.65 1.53 -15.33
N LYS A 224 1.38 1.32 -16.43
CA LYS A 224 2.77 1.76 -16.59
C LYS A 224 2.78 3.28 -16.70
N ASP A 225 3.56 3.94 -15.86
CA ASP A 225 3.60 5.40 -15.69
C ASP A 225 5.04 5.76 -15.30
N ASN A 226 5.94 5.90 -16.28
CA ASN A 226 7.39 5.96 -16.00
C ASN A 226 7.86 7.38 -15.70
N ASP A 227 7.07 8.39 -16.06
CA ASP A 227 7.31 9.80 -15.77
C ASP A 227 6.60 10.29 -14.50
N HIS A 228 5.81 9.42 -13.86
CA HIS A 228 5.14 9.61 -12.57
C HIS A 228 4.09 10.72 -12.58
N ASP A 229 3.49 11.02 -13.73
CA ASP A 229 2.39 11.99 -13.84
C ASP A 229 1.01 11.35 -13.55
N GLY A 230 0.99 10.02 -13.49
CA GLY A 230 -0.17 9.18 -13.25
C GLY A 230 -1.18 9.21 -14.38
N GLU A 231 -0.73 9.50 -15.59
CA GLU A 231 -1.40 9.10 -16.81
C GLU A 231 -0.72 7.84 -17.35
N GLU A 232 -1.37 7.21 -18.32
CA GLU A 232 -0.78 6.04 -18.97
C GLU A 232 0.22 6.55 -20.00
N ASN A 233 1.43 5.99 -20.05
CA ASN A 233 2.36 6.39 -21.12
C ASN A 233 1.74 5.98 -22.47
N ASP A 234 1.55 6.93 -23.37
CA ASP A 234 1.17 6.66 -24.76
C ASP A 234 2.36 5.96 -25.46
N ASP A 235 2.30 4.63 -25.58
CA ASP A 235 3.22 3.89 -26.45
C ASP A 235 2.77 4.10 -27.92
N ASP A 236 2.90 5.32 -28.45
CA ASP A 236 2.65 5.69 -29.84
C ASP A 236 3.77 5.12 -30.76
N ASP A 237 3.74 3.82 -31.02
CA ASP A 237 4.50 3.16 -32.08
C ASP A 237 3.62 2.92 -33.32
N ASP A 238 3.14 3.99 -33.96
CA ASP A 238 2.68 3.97 -35.35
C ASP A 238 3.31 5.15 -36.11
N GLN A 239 4.65 5.13 -36.24
CA GLN A 239 5.32 5.81 -37.34
C GLN A 239 5.23 4.93 -38.59
N ASP A 240 4.06 4.94 -39.24
CA ASP A 240 3.98 4.60 -40.65
C ASP A 240 4.74 5.69 -41.43
N GLU A 241 6.05 5.51 -41.55
CA GLU A 241 6.87 6.12 -42.60
C GLU A 241 6.40 5.57 -43.97
N ASP A 242 5.25 6.06 -44.47
CA ASP A 242 4.92 5.95 -45.89
C ASP A 242 5.78 6.94 -46.68
N ASP A 243 7.04 6.53 -46.85
CA ASP A 243 8.03 7.16 -47.68
C ASP A 243 7.70 6.90 -49.17
N ASN A 244 7.04 7.89 -49.76
CA ASN A 244 6.99 8.24 -51.19
C ASN A 244 7.81 7.38 -52.19
N HIS A 245 7.12 6.62 -53.05
CA HIS A 245 7.50 6.41 -54.47
C HIS A 245 6.31 6.15 -55.40
#